data_AF-A0A0M9DPX7-F1
#
_entry.id   AF-A0A0M9DPX7-F1
#
_cell.length_a   1.000
_cell.length_b   1.000
_cell.length_c   1.000
_cell.angle_alpha   90.00
_cell.angle_beta   90.00
_cell.angle_gamma   90.00
#
_symmetry.space_group_name_H-M   'P 1'
#
loop_
_entity.id
_entity.type
_entity.pdbx_description
1 polymer ?
#
loop_
_entity_poly.entity_id
_entity_poly.type
_entity_poly.pdbx_seq_one_letter_code
_entity_poly.pdbx_strand_id
1 'polypeptide(L)'
;MQIHYALFLAHPASNPPFNIELGLDGGKTHILENCLHIPDGVSRLESFVKENQAILLPHFTLVYPIYMDAMNTSAENTMLQIAWLIKDEADAKKWGFDRVGGLTGKKPQDFIIDR
;
A
#
# COMPACT_ATOMS: atom_id res chain seq x y z
N MET A 1 2.30 -18.91 1.99
CA MET A 1 2.77 -17.52 2.07
C MET A 1 1.59 -16.67 2.51
N GLN A 2 1.75 -15.90 3.58
CA GLN A 2 0.68 -15.05 4.10
C GLN A 2 1.05 -13.59 3.85
N ILE A 3 0.07 -12.75 3.52
CA ILE A 3 0.26 -11.33 3.26
C ILE A 3 -0.53 -10.52 4.27
N HIS A 4 0.17 -9.63 4.96
CA HIS A 4 -0.35 -8.78 6.04
C HIS A 4 -0.79 -7.41 5.51
N TYR A 5 -0.01 -6.83 4.59
CA TYR A 5 -0.27 -5.50 4.06
C TYR A 5 0.27 -5.34 2.64
N ALA A 6 -0.20 -4.30 1.96
CA ALA A 6 0.35 -3.79 0.72
C ALA A 6 0.56 -2.27 0.83
N LEU A 7 1.81 -1.83 0.83
CA LEU A 7 2.21 -0.43 0.95
C LEU A 7 2.45 0.19 -0.42
N PHE A 8 1.65 1.19 -0.79
CA PHE A 8 1.69 1.87 -2.09
C PHE A 8 2.70 3.02 -2.06
N LEU A 9 3.85 2.85 -2.71
CA LEU A 9 4.92 3.85 -2.78
C LEU A 9 4.66 4.89 -3.88
N ALA A 10 3.43 5.38 -3.97
CA ALA A 10 2.98 6.37 -4.95
C ALA A 10 3.28 7.80 -4.46
N HIS A 11 4.47 8.29 -4.79
CA HIS A 11 4.90 9.63 -4.40
C HIS A 11 4.07 10.72 -5.10
N PRO A 12 3.45 11.68 -4.38
CA PRO A 12 2.53 12.65 -4.97
C PRO A 12 3.21 13.66 -5.90
N ALA A 13 4.51 13.90 -5.72
CA ALA A 13 5.31 14.73 -6.62
C ALA A 13 5.85 13.99 -7.86
N SER A 14 5.53 12.70 -8.03
CA SER A 14 6.01 11.87 -9.13
C SER A 14 4.84 11.31 -9.93
N ASN A 15 4.98 11.29 -11.25
CA ASN A 15 4.05 10.55 -12.10
C ASN A 15 4.31 9.05 -11.95
N PRO A 16 3.30 8.19 -12.21
CA PRO A 16 3.53 6.76 -12.36
C PRO A 16 4.68 6.47 -13.35
N PRO A 17 5.36 5.32 -13.18
CA PRO A 17 4.96 4.22 -12.32
C PRO A 17 5.37 4.35 -10.85
N PHE A 18 4.74 3.55 -9.99
CA PHE A 18 5.12 3.39 -8.58
C PHE A 18 5.25 1.91 -8.21
N ASN A 19 5.80 1.62 -7.03
CA ASN A 19 5.94 0.25 -6.53
C ASN A 19 4.99 -0.03 -5.37
N ILE A 20 4.67 -1.32 -5.15
CA ILE A 20 3.95 -1.77 -3.96
C ILE A 20 4.85 -2.71 -3.17
N GLU A 21 5.02 -2.45 -1.88
CA GLU A 21 5.69 -3.38 -0.95
C GLU A 21 4.65 -4.25 -0.22
N LEU A 22 4.76 -5.56 -0.37
CA LEU A 22 3.95 -6.55 0.32
C LEU A 22 4.64 -7.01 1.60
N GLY A 23 3.94 -6.93 2.73
CA GLY A 23 4.39 -7.51 3.99
C GLY A 23 4.04 -8.98 4.08
N LEU A 24 5.04 -9.84 4.13
CA LEU A 24 4.90 -11.29 4.21
C LEU A 24 5.20 -11.83 5.62
N ASP A 25 4.84 -13.09 5.85
CA ASP A 25 5.15 -13.79 7.09
C ASP A 25 6.65 -13.83 7.39
N GLY A 26 6.98 -13.76 8.69
CA GLY A 26 8.37 -13.79 9.17
C GLY A 26 9.16 -12.51 8.91
N GLY A 27 8.47 -11.37 8.72
CA GLY A 27 9.11 -10.06 8.51
C GLY A 27 9.73 -9.88 7.13
N LYS A 28 9.37 -10.74 6.17
CA LYS A 28 9.83 -10.65 4.79
C LYS A 28 8.98 -9.66 4.01
N THR A 29 9.53 -9.11 2.94
CA THR A 29 8.81 -8.23 2.03
C THR A 29 9.00 -8.65 0.58
N HIS A 30 8.00 -8.40 -0.26
CA HIS A 30 8.07 -8.57 -1.71
C HIS A 30 7.64 -7.29 -2.41
N ILE A 31 8.28 -6.92 -3.53
CA ILE A 31 7.96 -5.69 -4.26
C ILE A 31 7.27 -6.03 -5.58
N LEU A 32 6.09 -5.45 -5.80
CA LEU A 32 5.47 -5.38 -7.12
C LEU A 32 5.93 -4.09 -7.80
N GLU A 33 6.77 -4.24 -8.82
CA GLU A 33 7.42 -3.10 -9.49
C GLU A 33 6.59 -2.54 -10.64
N ASN A 34 6.68 -1.24 -10.87
CA ASN A 34 6.15 -0.56 -12.07
C ASN A 34 4.61 -0.58 -12.23
N CYS A 35 3.86 -0.35 -11.14
CA CYS A 35 2.41 -0.15 -11.18
C CYS A 35 2.04 1.19 -11.82
N LEU A 36 1.15 1.18 -12.80
CA LEU A 36 0.82 2.35 -13.63
C LEU A 36 -0.23 3.28 -12.99
N HIS A 37 -1.10 2.74 -12.16
CA HIS A 37 -2.10 3.50 -11.39
C HIS A 37 -2.60 2.64 -10.22
N ILE A 38 -3.37 3.24 -9.30
CA ILE A 38 -3.83 2.54 -8.08
C ILE A 38 -4.61 1.25 -8.39
N PRO A 39 -5.61 1.24 -9.30
CA PRO A 39 -6.30 0.00 -9.68
C PRO A 39 -5.38 -1.09 -10.27
N ASP A 40 -4.39 -0.71 -11.08
CA ASP A 40 -3.41 -1.66 -11.65
C ASP A 40 -2.57 -2.29 -10.54
N GLY A 41 -2.11 -1.48 -9.58
CA GLY A 41 -1.42 -1.96 -8.39
C GLY A 41 -2.21 -3.03 -7.62
N VAL A 42 -3.51 -2.81 -7.44
CA VAL A 42 -4.41 -3.76 -6.77
C VAL A 42 -4.62 -5.02 -7.62
N SER A 43 -4.85 -4.91 -8.93
CA SER A 43 -4.99 -6.07 -9.82
C SER A 43 -3.72 -6.92 -9.88
N ARG A 44 -2.54 -6.30 -9.77
CA ARG A 44 -1.26 -7.01 -9.70
C ARG A 44 -1.05 -7.71 -8.37
N LEU A 45 -1.49 -7.12 -7.26
CA LEU A 45 -1.58 -7.80 -5.98
C LEU A 45 -2.48 -9.04 -6.05
N GLU A 46 -3.68 -8.92 -6.63
CA GLU A 46 -4.60 -10.06 -6.76
C GLU A 46 -4.02 -11.17 -7.66
N SER A 47 -3.37 -10.80 -8.76
CA SER A 47 -2.66 -11.75 -9.63
C SER A 47 -1.53 -12.45 -8.87
N PHE A 48 -0.73 -11.71 -8.10
CA PHE A 48 0.33 -12.28 -7.27
C PHE A 48 -0.22 -13.28 -6.24
N VAL A 49 -1.33 -12.93 -5.57
CA VAL A 49 -2.02 -13.81 -4.62
C VAL A 49 -2.46 -15.11 -5.29
N LYS A 50 -3.08 -15.02 -6.47
CA LYS A 50 -3.55 -16.18 -7.23
C LYS A 50 -2.42 -17.08 -7.72
N GLU A 51 -1.39 -16.50 -8.33
CA GLU A 51 -0.25 -17.22 -8.92
C GLU A 51 0.57 -17.96 -7.86
N ASN A 52 0.78 -17.32 -6.71
CA ASN A 52 1.59 -17.87 -5.63
C ASN A 52 0.78 -18.64 -4.58
N GLN A 53 -0.53 -18.82 -4.81
CA GLN A 53 -1.46 -19.40 -3.82
C GLN A 53 -1.28 -18.75 -2.44
N ALA A 54 -1.06 -17.43 -2.42
CA ALA A 54 -0.87 -16.68 -1.20
C ALA A 54 -2.22 -16.48 -0.50
N ILE A 55 -2.16 -16.20 0.80
CA ILE A 55 -3.36 -15.96 1.60
C ILE A 55 -3.28 -14.52 2.12
N LEU A 56 -4.29 -13.71 1.76
CA LEU A 56 -4.52 -12.43 2.42
C LEU A 56 -5.13 -12.70 3.79
N LEU A 57 -4.56 -12.12 4.83
CA LEU A 57 -5.08 -12.32 6.18
C LEU A 57 -6.40 -11.56 6.40
N PRO A 58 -7.22 -11.96 7.39
CA PRO A 58 -8.49 -11.28 7.69
C PRO A 58 -8.36 -9.78 7.96
N HIS A 59 -7.21 -9.33 8.48
CA HIS A 59 -6.89 -7.93 8.76
C HIS A 59 -5.95 -7.31 7.71
N PHE A 60 -5.93 -7.87 6.51
CA PHE A 60 -5.13 -7.35 5.41
C PHE A 60 -5.47 -5.89 5.12
N THR A 61 -4.42 -5.06 4.99
CA THR A 61 -4.55 -3.60 4.92
C THR A 61 -3.76 -3.03 3.75
N LEU A 62 -4.40 -2.17 2.95
CA LEU A 62 -3.74 -1.32 1.97
C LEU A 62 -3.20 -0.08 2.68
N VAL A 63 -1.94 0.24 2.47
CA VAL A 63 -1.26 1.29 3.22
C VAL A 63 -0.65 2.33 2.30
N TYR A 64 -0.75 3.60 2.70
CA TYR A 64 -0.17 4.72 1.95
C TYR A 64 0.75 5.59 2.83
N PRO A 65 1.99 5.88 2.42
CA PRO A 65 2.87 6.75 3.18
C PRO A 65 2.49 8.24 3.10
N ILE A 66 2.61 8.96 4.21
CA ILE A 66 2.46 10.42 4.32
C ILE A 66 3.78 11.11 3.98
N TYR A 67 3.91 11.56 2.74
CA TYR A 67 5.08 12.28 2.25
C TYR A 67 5.20 13.64 2.92
N MET A 68 6.05 13.72 3.96
CA MET A 68 6.22 14.93 4.79
C MET A 68 6.73 16.12 3.98
N ASP A 69 7.52 15.86 2.94
CA ASP A 69 8.00 16.83 1.96
C ASP A 69 6.89 17.34 1.02
N ALA A 70 5.79 16.59 0.88
CA ALA A 70 4.62 17.02 0.12
C ALA A 70 3.64 17.87 0.96
N MET A 71 3.75 17.87 2.30
CA MET A 71 2.87 18.65 3.17
C MET A 71 3.07 20.16 3.02
N ASN A 72 1.98 20.92 3.01
CA ASN A 72 1.95 22.37 2.75
C ASN A 72 2.54 22.77 1.40
N THR A 73 2.56 21.84 0.43
CA THR A 73 2.99 22.10 -0.94
C THR A 73 1.82 21.91 -1.90
N SER A 74 2.01 22.26 -3.18
CA SER A 74 1.03 21.96 -4.24
C SER A 74 0.77 20.46 -4.41
N ALA A 75 1.69 19.58 -3.97
CA ALA A 75 1.55 18.13 -4.06
C ALA A 75 0.67 17.53 -2.95
N GLU A 76 0.29 18.29 -1.91
CA GLU A 76 -0.55 17.80 -0.82
C GLU A 76 -1.93 17.35 -1.31
N ASN A 77 -2.53 18.10 -2.24
CA ASN A 77 -3.81 17.72 -2.83
C ASN A 77 -3.71 16.39 -3.60
N THR A 78 -2.62 16.18 -4.33
CA THR A 78 -2.35 14.94 -5.04
C THR A 78 -2.15 13.78 -4.06
N MET A 79 -1.43 14.00 -2.95
CA MET A 79 -1.25 13.02 -1.88
C MET A 79 -2.61 12.58 -1.30
N LEU A 80 -3.51 13.52 -1.03
CA LEU A 80 -4.85 13.22 -0.54
C LEU A 80 -5.68 12.46 -1.59
N GLN A 81 -5.61 12.85 -2.86
CA GLN A 81 -6.31 12.13 -3.94
C GLN A 81 -5.82 10.68 -4.08
N ILE A 82 -4.51 10.45 -4.03
CA ILE A 82 -3.92 9.11 -4.06
C ILE A 82 -4.43 8.28 -2.86
N ALA A 83 -4.42 8.85 -1.66
CA ALA A 83 -4.91 8.17 -0.46
C ALA A 83 -6.38 7.78 -0.59
N TRP A 84 -7.23 8.65 -1.16
CA TRP A 84 -8.63 8.35 -1.43
C TRP A 84 -8.81 7.21 -2.43
N LEU A 85 -8.05 7.22 -3.54
CA LEU A 85 -8.11 6.14 -4.54
C LEU A 85 -7.74 4.78 -3.94
N ILE A 86 -6.74 4.73 -3.06
CA ILE A 86 -6.35 3.48 -2.38
C ILE A 86 -7.45 3.03 -1.42
N LYS A 87 -8.05 3.98 -0.69
CA LYS A 87 -9.17 3.68 0.22
C LYS A 87 -10.39 3.13 -0.53
N ASP A 88 -10.75 3.71 -1.67
CA ASP A 88 -11.88 3.25 -2.48
C ASP A 88 -11.68 1.79 -2.95
N GLU A 89 -10.46 1.43 -3.36
CA GLU A 89 -10.10 0.06 -3.70
C GLU A 89 -10.16 -0.90 -2.50
N ALA A 90 -9.71 -0.45 -1.33
CA ALA A 90 -9.81 -1.23 -0.09
C ALA A 90 -11.28 -1.47 0.29
N ASP A 91 -12.11 -0.43 0.26
CA ASP A 91 -13.53 -0.49 0.61
C ASP A 91 -14.29 -1.44 -0.33
N ALA A 92 -14.04 -1.37 -1.64
CA ALA A 92 -14.66 -2.25 -2.64
C ALA A 92 -14.40 -3.74 -2.36
N LYS A 93 -13.27 -4.05 -1.72
CA LYS A 93 -12.82 -5.42 -1.41
C LYS A 93 -12.98 -5.79 0.08
N LYS A 94 -13.50 -4.86 0.90
CA LYS A 94 -13.64 -4.99 2.35
C LYS A 94 -12.30 -5.25 3.07
N TRP A 95 -11.24 -4.57 2.62
CA TRP A 95 -9.92 -4.59 3.25
C TRP A 95 -9.70 -3.37 4.14
N GLY A 96 -8.69 -3.44 5.01
CA GLY A 96 -8.27 -2.29 5.79
C GLY A 96 -7.60 -1.22 4.91
N PHE A 97 -7.65 0.03 5.37
CA PHE A 97 -6.88 1.13 4.79
C PHE A 97 -6.20 1.93 5.91
N ASP A 98 -4.91 2.25 5.74
CA ASP A 98 -4.18 3.09 6.69
C ASP A 98 -3.15 4.00 6.02
N ARG A 99 -2.70 5.03 6.74
CA ARG A 99 -1.62 5.92 6.34
C ARG A 99 -0.51 5.97 7.36
N VAL A 100 0.75 5.85 6.91
CA VAL A 100 1.93 5.75 7.79
C VAL A 100 2.94 6.85 7.50
N GLY A 101 3.71 7.30 8.49
CA GLY A 101 4.70 8.39 8.32
C GLY A 101 5.70 8.12 7.18
N GLY A 102 5.86 9.07 6.26
CA GLY A 102 6.01 8.69 4.85
C GLY A 102 7.23 9.14 4.10
N LEU A 103 8.38 8.66 4.52
CA LEU A 103 9.28 8.08 3.52
C LEU A 103 9.67 6.63 3.85
N THR A 104 8.80 5.96 4.62
CA THR A 104 8.92 4.60 5.19
C THR A 104 9.81 4.44 6.43
N GLY A 105 10.00 5.51 7.19
CA GLY A 105 10.25 5.41 8.64
C GLY A 105 9.01 4.92 9.41
N LYS A 106 8.29 3.94 8.82
CA LYS A 106 7.02 3.31 9.20
C LYS A 106 6.87 3.28 10.71
N LYS A 107 5.81 3.89 11.23
CA LYS A 107 5.07 3.45 12.42
C LYS A 107 3.66 3.99 12.16
N PRO A 108 2.59 3.27 12.43
CA PRO A 108 2.24 3.39 13.84
C PRO A 108 2.94 2.36 14.78
N GLN A 109 3.57 1.28 14.29
CA GLN A 109 4.30 0.16 14.91
C GLN A 109 4.35 -1.09 14.00
N ASP A 110 3.61 -1.26 12.90
CA ASP A 110 2.15 -1.12 12.72
C ASP A 110 1.53 -2.10 11.77
N PHE A 111 2.34 -3.05 11.42
CA PHE A 111 1.87 -4.21 10.74
C PHE A 111 1.89 -5.35 11.77
N ILE A 112 1.93 -5.00 13.08
CA ILE A 112 2.16 -5.90 14.22
C ILE A 112 0.97 -6.83 14.41
N ILE A 113 1.33 -8.10 14.56
CA ILE A 113 0.52 -9.31 14.56
C ILE A 113 0.37 -9.76 16.01
N ASP A 114 -0.75 -9.47 16.67
CA ASP A 114 -1.07 -10.11 17.95
C ASP A 114 -1.69 -11.50 17.69
N ARG A 115 -1.15 -12.48 18.41
CA ARG A 115 -1.47 -13.91 18.35
C ARG A 115 -2.92 -14.22 18.70
#